data_AF-N9PQM0-F1
#
_entry.id   AF-N9PQM0-F1
#
_cell.length_a   1.000
_cell.length_b   1.000
_cell.length_c   1.000
_cell.angle_alpha   90.00
_cell.angle_beta   90.00
_cell.angle_gamma   90.00
#
_symmetry.space_group_name_H-M   'P 1'
#
loop_
_entity.id
_entity.type
_entity.pdbx_description
1 polymer ?
#
loop_
_entity_poly.entity_id
_entity_poly.type
_entity_poly.pdbx_seq_one_letter_code
_entity_poly.pdbx_strand_id
1 'polypeptide(L)'
;STNYEVATAKDVNFNSVKVGNVNIDGTTGKINGVTAGDVNPDSTDAINGSQLAKNAQSVSDALGGGSAVNPDGTVSAPNYTVNGNNVNNVGDAITALDKGWNLQSNGTQSGAVKAGDTVDIGTADGEENLQVAKDGNNIKYSLNRDLKVDSVTTGDTVINNDGMTIAGGPSVTKSGIDAAGNKISGVAAGTDGTDAVNKDQ
;
A
#
# COMPACT_ATOMS: atom_id res chain seq x y z
N SER A 1 17.36 43.78 -82.22
CA SER A 1 16.80 43.60 -80.86
C SER A 1 17.96 43.69 -79.90
N THR A 2 17.91 44.59 -78.92
CA THR A 2 18.93 44.67 -77.86
C THR A 2 18.54 43.65 -76.80
N ASN A 3 19.32 42.58 -76.66
CA ASN A 3 19.10 41.63 -75.58
C ASN A 3 19.62 42.23 -74.28
N TYR A 4 18.74 42.44 -73.32
CA TYR A 4 19.11 42.78 -71.95
C TYR A 4 19.30 41.48 -71.17
N GLU A 5 20.51 41.22 -70.69
CA GLU A 5 20.78 40.12 -69.76
C GLU A 5 20.55 40.63 -68.34
N VAL A 6 19.50 40.13 -67.69
CA VAL A 6 19.21 40.40 -66.28
C VAL A 6 19.75 39.23 -65.48
N ALA A 7 20.84 39.45 -64.74
CA ALA A 7 21.36 38.48 -63.78
C ALA A 7 20.94 38.88 -62.36
N THR A 8 20.35 37.94 -61.61
CA THR A 8 20.12 38.11 -60.17
C THR A 8 21.35 37.67 -59.39
N ALA A 9 21.63 38.32 -58.26
CA ALA A 9 22.63 37.84 -57.32
C ALA A 9 22.27 36.43 -56.80
N LYS A 10 23.28 35.65 -56.39
CA LYS A 10 23.06 34.32 -55.78
C LYS A 10 22.27 34.43 -54.48
N ASP A 11 22.60 35.45 -53.68
CA ASP A 11 21.87 35.81 -52.48
C ASP A 11 21.14 37.12 -52.74
N VAL A 12 19.82 37.08 -52.59
CA VAL A 12 18.96 38.26 -52.72
C VAL A 12 18.30 38.50 -51.38
N ASN A 13 18.49 39.70 -50.83
CA ASN A 13 17.88 40.08 -49.57
C ASN A 13 16.49 40.68 -49.82
N PHE A 14 15.48 40.12 -49.15
CA PHE A 14 14.13 40.63 -49.16
C PHE A 14 13.75 41.07 -47.75
N ASN A 15 13.19 42.26 -47.62
CA ASN A 15 12.60 42.71 -46.35
C ASN A 15 11.44 41.78 -45.91
N SER A 16 10.69 41.25 -46.88
CA SER A 16 9.67 40.22 -46.66
C SER A 16 9.37 39.45 -47.94
N VAL A 17 8.97 38.18 -47.81
CA VAL A 17 8.48 37.35 -48.92
C VAL A 17 7.08 36.85 -48.56
N LYS A 18 6.07 37.20 -49.37
CA LYS A 18 4.68 36.82 -49.15
C LYS A 18 4.18 35.90 -50.28
N VAL A 19 3.66 34.73 -49.92
CA VAL A 19 3.04 33.76 -50.84
C VAL A 19 1.65 33.41 -50.30
N GLY A 20 0.61 33.95 -50.92
CA GLY A 20 -0.75 33.87 -50.38
C GLY A 20 -0.82 34.50 -48.98
N ASN A 21 -1.23 33.70 -47.99
CA ASN A 21 -1.30 34.12 -46.59
C ASN A 21 0.02 33.94 -45.84
N VAL A 22 0.97 33.17 -46.38
CA VAL A 22 2.25 32.91 -45.73
C VAL A 22 3.18 34.10 -45.95
N ASN A 23 3.81 34.58 -44.88
CA ASN A 23 4.81 35.66 -44.96
C ASN A 23 6.06 35.31 -44.15
N ILE A 24 7.21 35.36 -44.83
CA ILE A 24 8.54 35.30 -44.23
C ILE A 24 8.98 36.75 -43.98
N ASP A 25 9.10 37.12 -42.72
CA ASP A 25 9.49 38.47 -42.29
C ASP A 25 11.01 38.53 -42.09
N GLY A 26 11.70 39.30 -42.94
CA GLY A 26 13.15 39.46 -42.87
C GLY A 26 13.63 40.28 -41.66
N THR A 27 12.74 40.99 -40.96
CA THR A 27 13.06 41.74 -39.74
C THR A 27 12.98 40.86 -38.50
N THR A 28 11.90 40.07 -38.38
CA THR A 28 11.67 39.25 -37.17
C THR A 28 12.15 37.80 -37.31
N GLY A 29 12.45 37.36 -38.53
CA GLY A 29 12.77 35.96 -38.84
C GLY A 29 11.57 35.02 -38.73
N LYS A 30 10.36 35.54 -38.47
CA LYS A 30 9.15 34.72 -38.31
C LYS A 30 8.55 34.34 -39.65
N ILE A 31 8.05 33.12 -39.73
CA ILE A 31 7.15 32.67 -40.79
C ILE A 31 5.75 32.65 -40.20
N ASN A 32 4.88 33.54 -40.69
CA ASN A 32 3.50 33.64 -40.24
C ASN A 32 2.52 33.22 -41.33
N GLY A 33 1.25 33.00 -40.96
CA GLY A 33 0.20 32.59 -41.90
C GLY A 33 0.20 31.11 -42.29
N VAL A 34 1.05 30.30 -41.67
CA VAL A 34 1.07 28.84 -41.82
C VAL A 34 -0.19 28.26 -41.15
N THR A 35 -1.09 27.70 -41.95
CA THR A 35 -2.25 26.96 -41.46
C THR A 35 -1.81 25.69 -40.73
N ALA A 36 -2.69 25.08 -39.94
CA ALA A 36 -2.34 23.81 -39.31
C ALA A 36 -2.07 22.76 -40.42
N GLY A 37 -0.89 22.16 -40.41
CA GLY A 37 -0.53 21.06 -41.31
C GLY A 37 -1.03 19.71 -40.79
N ASP A 38 -0.99 18.68 -41.61
CA ASP A 38 -1.33 17.33 -41.13
C ASP A 38 -0.27 16.78 -40.17
N VAL A 39 -0.70 16.08 -39.11
CA VAL A 39 0.20 15.40 -38.14
C VAL A 39 -0.01 13.89 -38.24
N ASN A 40 0.78 13.26 -39.08
CA ASN A 40 0.82 11.82 -39.28
C ASN A 40 2.22 11.42 -39.79
N PRO A 41 2.59 10.11 -39.78
CA PRO A 41 3.94 9.67 -40.15
C PRO A 41 4.41 10.03 -41.57
N ASP A 42 3.49 10.29 -42.51
CA ASP A 42 3.81 10.56 -43.91
C ASP A 42 3.74 12.06 -44.27
N SER A 43 3.38 12.91 -43.30
CA SER A 43 3.17 14.34 -43.53
C SER A 43 4.47 15.05 -43.90
N THR A 44 4.41 15.85 -44.97
CA THR A 44 5.46 16.80 -45.36
C THR A 44 5.06 18.25 -45.08
N ASP A 45 3.92 18.46 -44.41
CA ASP A 45 3.40 19.78 -44.14
C ASP A 45 4.21 20.51 -43.07
N ALA A 46 4.31 21.83 -43.21
CA ALA A 46 4.75 22.66 -42.10
C ALA A 46 3.66 22.71 -41.02
N ILE A 47 4.03 22.50 -39.75
CA ILE A 47 3.13 22.70 -38.60
C ILE A 47 3.29 24.11 -38.02
N ASN A 48 2.29 24.56 -37.28
CA ASN A 48 2.35 25.85 -36.57
C ASN A 48 2.33 25.68 -35.04
N GLY A 49 2.59 26.78 -34.32
CA GLY A 49 2.68 26.79 -32.87
C GLY A 49 1.40 26.33 -32.14
N SER A 50 0.22 26.48 -32.75
CA SER A 50 -1.02 25.99 -32.14
C SER A 50 -1.09 24.46 -32.06
N GLN A 51 -0.47 23.76 -33.01
CA GLN A 51 -0.40 22.31 -33.01
C GLN A 51 0.61 21.81 -31.98
N LEU A 52 1.76 22.47 -31.87
CA LEU A 52 2.74 22.18 -30.83
C LEU A 52 2.16 22.42 -29.42
N ALA A 53 1.42 23.51 -29.23
CA ALA A 53 0.73 23.80 -27.97
C ALA A 53 -0.32 22.75 -27.60
N LYS A 54 -1.11 22.28 -28.58
CA LYS A 54 -2.06 21.17 -28.36
C LYS A 54 -1.36 19.86 -27.99
N ASN A 55 -0.21 19.56 -28.60
CA ASN A 55 0.58 18.39 -28.24
C ASN A 55 1.15 18.51 -26.81
N ALA A 56 1.71 19.67 -26.46
CA ALA A 56 2.17 19.95 -25.10
C ALA A 56 1.04 19.84 -24.07
N GLN A 57 -0.16 20.33 -24.40
CA GLN A 57 -1.34 20.19 -23.55
C GLN A 57 -1.72 18.71 -23.36
N SER A 58 -1.73 17.93 -24.43
CA SER A 58 -2.00 16.49 -24.36
C SER A 58 -1.00 15.74 -23.47
N VAL A 59 0.28 16.13 -23.49
CA VAL A 59 1.30 15.55 -22.60
C VAL A 59 1.06 15.96 -21.16
N SER A 60 0.78 17.24 -20.92
CA SER A 60 0.49 17.79 -19.59
C SER A 60 -0.73 17.13 -18.94
N ASP A 61 -1.82 16.97 -19.70
CA ASP A 61 -3.04 16.28 -19.27
C ASP A 61 -2.77 14.81 -18.94
N ALA A 62 -1.94 14.13 -19.74
CA ALA A 62 -1.56 12.73 -19.52
C ALA A 62 -0.70 12.56 -18.25
N LEU A 63 0.14 13.53 -17.91
CA LEU A 63 0.91 13.53 -16.66
C LEU A 63 0.00 13.82 -15.45
N GLY A 64 -0.96 14.74 -15.57
CA GLY A 64 -1.80 15.17 -14.46
C GLY A 64 -0.97 15.78 -13.33
N GLY A 65 -1.38 15.55 -12.07
CA GLY A 65 -0.61 16.01 -10.90
C GLY A 65 -0.37 17.53 -10.83
N GLY A 66 -1.20 18.34 -11.50
CA GLY A 66 -1.00 19.79 -11.60
C GLY A 66 0.04 20.24 -12.62
N SER A 67 0.52 19.35 -13.49
CA SER A 67 1.28 19.74 -14.69
C SER A 67 0.47 20.71 -15.53
N ALA A 68 1.15 21.65 -16.19
CA ALA A 68 0.56 22.64 -17.09
C ALA A 68 1.51 22.99 -18.25
N VAL A 69 0.96 23.50 -19.35
CA VAL A 69 1.76 24.15 -20.40
C VAL A 69 2.07 25.58 -19.98
N ASN A 70 3.36 25.91 -19.87
CA ASN A 70 3.83 27.25 -19.54
C ASN A 70 3.70 28.21 -20.75
N PRO A 71 3.72 29.53 -20.54
CA PRO A 71 3.64 30.51 -21.64
C PRO A 71 4.74 30.39 -22.71
N ASP A 72 5.88 29.80 -22.36
CA ASP A 72 6.98 29.53 -23.29
C ASP A 72 6.82 28.22 -24.09
N GLY A 73 5.74 27.47 -23.86
CA GLY A 73 5.43 26.20 -24.50
C GLY A 73 6.02 24.97 -23.81
N THR A 74 6.79 25.13 -22.73
CA THR A 74 7.29 24.00 -21.93
C THR A 74 6.18 23.37 -21.09
N VAL A 75 6.33 22.10 -20.72
CA VAL A 75 5.41 21.42 -19.79
C VAL A 75 6.01 21.43 -18.38
N SER A 76 5.28 21.97 -17.41
CA SER A 76 5.70 21.94 -16.01
C SER A 76 5.63 20.53 -15.44
N ALA A 77 6.55 20.21 -14.54
CA ALA A 77 6.56 18.91 -13.87
C ALA A 77 5.26 18.70 -13.05
N PRO A 78 4.70 17.47 -13.00
CA PRO A 78 3.63 17.16 -12.08
C PRO A 78 4.12 17.26 -10.62
N ASN A 79 3.20 17.23 -9.67
CA ASN A 79 3.47 17.16 -8.24
C ASN A 79 2.53 16.12 -7.62
N TYR A 80 3.00 14.88 -7.50
CA TYR A 80 2.27 13.79 -6.87
C TYR A 80 2.60 13.73 -5.38
N THR A 81 1.62 13.36 -4.56
CA THR A 81 1.85 13.01 -3.15
C THR A 81 1.72 11.49 -3.00
N VAL A 82 2.85 10.82 -2.74
CA VAL A 82 2.93 9.36 -2.60
C VAL A 82 3.59 9.02 -1.28
N ASN A 83 2.95 8.20 -0.46
CA ASN A 83 3.45 7.81 0.87
C ASN A 83 3.89 9.01 1.72
N GLY A 84 3.13 10.11 1.66
CA GLY A 84 3.40 11.36 2.39
C GLY A 84 4.53 12.23 1.81
N ASN A 85 5.15 11.84 0.70
CA ASN A 85 6.23 12.59 0.06
C ASN A 85 5.77 13.20 -1.27
N ASN A 86 6.25 14.41 -1.57
CA ASN A 86 6.05 15.06 -2.85
C ASN A 86 7.11 14.58 -3.86
N VAL A 87 6.66 14.13 -5.02
CA VAL A 87 7.52 13.69 -6.14
C VAL A 87 7.01 14.26 -7.45
N ASN A 88 7.92 14.56 -8.38
CA ASN A 88 7.63 15.41 -9.54
C ASN A 88 7.75 14.70 -10.89
N ASN A 89 7.79 13.38 -10.89
CA ASN A 89 7.76 12.57 -12.10
C ASN A 89 7.16 11.18 -11.80
N VAL A 90 6.74 10.50 -12.87
CA VAL A 90 6.05 9.20 -12.79
C VAL A 90 6.97 8.10 -12.27
N GLY A 91 8.25 8.11 -12.65
CA GLY A 91 9.22 7.09 -12.22
C GLY A 91 9.44 7.09 -10.71
N ASP A 92 9.59 8.27 -10.13
CA ASP A 92 9.74 8.44 -8.68
C ASP A 92 8.46 8.10 -7.93
N ALA A 93 7.29 8.44 -8.49
CA ALA A 93 6.01 8.03 -7.91
C ALA A 93 5.85 6.51 -7.86
N ILE A 94 6.17 5.81 -8.94
CA ILE A 94 6.15 4.34 -9.00
C ILE A 94 7.17 3.76 -8.02
N THR A 95 8.40 4.29 -8.00
CA THR A 95 9.44 3.85 -7.07
C THR A 95 9.03 4.05 -5.62
N ALA A 96 8.35 5.15 -5.31
CA ALA A 96 7.83 5.43 -3.97
C ALA A 96 6.71 4.46 -3.58
N LEU A 97 5.81 4.09 -4.50
CA LEU A 97 4.79 3.06 -4.27
C LEU A 97 5.41 1.67 -4.09
N ASP A 98 6.44 1.33 -4.87
CA ASP A 98 7.13 0.02 -4.81
C ASP A 98 7.87 -0.23 -3.48
N LYS A 99 8.10 0.83 -2.68
CA LYS A 99 8.60 0.68 -1.31
C LYS A 99 7.63 -0.10 -0.42
N GLY A 100 6.33 -0.14 -0.75
CA GLY A 100 5.33 -0.84 0.03
C GLY A 100 5.10 -0.24 1.42
N TRP A 101 4.62 -1.06 2.34
CA TRP A 101 4.40 -0.71 3.74
C TRP A 101 5.00 -1.77 4.68
N ASN A 102 5.30 -1.38 5.90
CA ASN A 102 5.95 -2.26 6.88
C ASN A 102 4.90 -2.91 7.80
N LEU A 103 4.98 -4.23 7.98
CA LEU A 103 4.19 -4.98 8.96
C LEU A 103 5.13 -5.56 10.01
N GLN A 104 4.86 -5.27 11.29
CA GLN A 104 5.59 -5.84 12.43
C GLN A 104 4.60 -6.57 13.33
N SER A 105 4.95 -7.78 13.75
CA SER A 105 4.26 -8.51 14.81
C SER A 105 5.24 -8.68 15.98
N ASN A 106 4.82 -8.30 17.19
CA ASN A 106 5.63 -8.40 18.40
C ASN A 106 7.04 -7.76 18.30
N GLY A 107 7.20 -6.73 17.45
CA GLY A 107 8.46 -6.00 17.30
C GLY A 107 9.56 -6.72 16.49
N THR A 108 9.30 -7.88 15.88
CA THR A 108 10.27 -8.61 15.03
C THR A 108 10.14 -8.30 13.53
N GLN A 109 11.21 -8.64 12.79
CA GLN A 109 11.64 -8.09 11.49
C GLN A 109 10.53 -7.91 10.43
N SER A 110 10.43 -6.67 9.93
CA SER A 110 9.54 -6.23 8.85
C SER A 110 10.21 -6.40 7.49
N GLY A 111 9.70 -7.31 6.66
CA GLY A 111 9.80 -7.17 5.21
C GLY A 111 8.77 -6.13 4.76
N ALA A 112 9.11 -5.31 3.77
CA ALA A 112 8.11 -4.45 3.15
C ALA A 112 7.09 -5.33 2.43
N VAL A 113 5.80 -5.11 2.71
CA VAL A 113 4.69 -5.68 1.95
C VAL A 113 4.45 -4.77 0.75
N LYS A 114 4.72 -5.28 -0.44
CA LYS A 114 4.59 -4.57 -1.70
C LYS A 114 3.24 -4.83 -2.37
N ALA A 115 2.97 -4.07 -3.43
CA ALA A 115 1.81 -4.32 -4.27
C ALA A 115 1.91 -5.72 -4.90
N GLY A 116 0.88 -6.55 -4.70
CA GLY A 116 0.84 -7.93 -5.16
C GLY A 116 1.28 -8.97 -4.13
N ASP A 117 1.91 -8.56 -3.03
CA ASP A 117 2.25 -9.48 -1.95
C ASP A 117 0.99 -9.95 -1.21
N THR A 118 1.05 -11.16 -0.66
CA THR A 118 0.01 -11.68 0.25
C THR A 118 0.53 -11.62 1.68
N VAL A 119 -0.24 -10.99 2.56
CA VAL A 119 -0.05 -11.08 4.01
C VAL A 119 -0.96 -12.17 4.53
N ASP A 120 -0.37 -13.23 5.07
CA ASP A 120 -1.11 -14.28 5.76
C ASP A 120 -1.28 -13.90 7.24
N ILE A 121 -2.52 -13.90 7.70
CA ILE A 121 -2.89 -13.60 9.09
C ILE A 121 -3.65 -14.82 9.60
N GLY A 122 -2.92 -15.72 10.24
CA GLY A 122 -3.42 -16.98 10.76
C GLY A 122 -2.89 -17.28 12.16
N THR A 123 -2.97 -18.56 12.54
CA THR A 123 -2.37 -19.08 13.77
C THR A 123 -0.99 -19.66 13.50
N ALA A 124 -0.21 -19.90 14.56
CA ALA A 124 1.01 -20.70 14.43
C ALA A 124 0.67 -22.14 14.01
N ASP A 125 1.64 -22.82 13.39
CA ASP A 125 1.49 -24.22 12.99
C ASP A 125 1.16 -25.09 14.21
N GLY A 126 0.07 -25.86 14.11
CA GLY A 126 -0.39 -26.77 15.16
C GLY A 126 -1.10 -26.10 16.35
N GLU A 127 -1.35 -24.79 16.31
CA GLU A 127 -2.18 -24.12 17.31
C GLU A 127 -3.63 -24.62 17.22
N GLU A 128 -4.16 -25.15 18.32
CA GLU A 128 -5.50 -25.74 18.41
C GLU A 128 -6.48 -24.87 19.21
N ASN A 129 -6.02 -23.89 19.99
CA ASN A 129 -6.86 -23.10 20.88
C ASN A 129 -7.42 -21.84 20.22
N LEU A 130 -6.62 -21.16 19.41
CA LEU A 130 -7.04 -19.94 18.71
C LEU A 130 -7.64 -20.29 17.35
N GLN A 131 -8.73 -19.62 17.00
CA GLN A 131 -9.33 -19.68 15.67
C GLN A 131 -9.25 -18.30 15.03
N VAL A 132 -8.86 -18.29 13.75
CA VAL A 132 -8.81 -17.08 12.92
C VAL A 132 -9.67 -17.32 11.69
N ALA A 133 -10.64 -16.45 11.45
CA ALA A 133 -11.51 -16.51 10.28
C ALA A 133 -11.57 -15.15 9.57
N LYS A 134 -11.51 -15.17 8.25
CA LYS A 134 -11.74 -13.99 7.42
C LYS A 134 -13.21 -13.90 7.02
N ASP A 135 -13.80 -12.72 7.18
CA ASP A 135 -15.16 -12.41 6.72
C ASP A 135 -15.15 -11.05 6.01
N GLY A 136 -15.09 -11.09 4.68
CA GLY A 136 -14.83 -9.91 3.86
C GLY A 136 -13.50 -9.25 4.21
N ASN A 137 -13.56 -8.01 4.71
CA ASN A 137 -12.41 -7.21 5.15
C ASN A 137 -12.08 -7.36 6.64
N ASN A 138 -12.85 -8.16 7.38
CA ASN A 138 -12.64 -8.37 8.81
C ASN A 138 -11.85 -9.66 9.07
N ILE A 139 -10.94 -9.61 10.03
CA ILE A 139 -10.32 -10.79 10.64
C ILE A 139 -10.97 -10.99 12.01
N LYS A 140 -11.58 -12.16 12.21
CA LYS A 140 -12.26 -12.54 13.44
C LYS A 140 -11.40 -13.53 14.21
N TYR A 141 -11.20 -13.24 15.49
CA TYR A 141 -10.51 -14.12 16.43
C TYR A 141 -11.50 -14.70 17.43
N SER A 142 -11.35 -15.97 17.73
CA SER A 142 -12.09 -16.64 18.81
C SER A 142 -11.28 -17.77 19.42
N LEU A 143 -11.66 -18.20 20.62
CA LEU A 143 -11.12 -19.42 21.21
C LEU A 143 -11.99 -20.62 20.86
N ASN A 144 -11.38 -21.78 20.67
CA ASN A 144 -12.09 -23.05 20.76
C ASN A 144 -12.74 -23.21 22.14
N ARG A 145 -13.85 -23.95 22.18
CA ARG A 145 -14.57 -24.19 23.44
C ARG A 145 -13.80 -25.14 24.34
N ASP A 146 -13.17 -26.14 23.73
CA ASP A 146 -12.22 -27.03 24.38
C ASP A 146 -10.82 -26.45 24.22
N LEU A 147 -10.14 -26.23 25.35
CA LEU A 147 -8.80 -25.67 25.38
C LEU A 147 -7.80 -26.74 25.82
N LYS A 148 -6.71 -26.84 25.07
CA LYS A 148 -5.57 -27.69 25.35
C LYS A 148 -4.41 -26.82 25.81
N VAL A 149 -4.21 -26.79 27.11
CA VAL A 149 -3.20 -25.96 27.79
C VAL A 149 -2.45 -26.81 28.81
N ASP A 150 -1.21 -26.46 29.09
CA ASP A 150 -0.40 -27.17 30.09
C ASP A 150 -0.81 -26.82 31.52
N SER A 151 -1.26 -25.57 31.74
CA SER A 151 -1.74 -25.11 33.04
C SER A 151 -2.68 -23.91 32.93
N VAL A 152 -3.52 -23.77 33.96
CA VAL A 152 -4.34 -22.58 34.23
C VAL A 152 -4.04 -22.12 35.65
N THR A 153 -3.65 -20.85 35.79
CA THR A 153 -3.37 -20.23 37.09
C THR A 153 -4.34 -19.09 37.33
N THR A 154 -5.06 -19.12 38.46
CA THR A 154 -5.99 -18.08 38.90
C THR A 154 -5.75 -17.74 40.36
N GLY A 155 -5.02 -16.65 40.61
CA GLY A 155 -4.52 -16.36 41.97
C GLY A 155 -3.62 -17.49 42.46
N ASP A 156 -3.90 -18.02 43.64
CA ASP A 156 -3.16 -19.14 44.25
C ASP A 156 -3.57 -20.52 43.73
N THR A 157 -4.63 -20.60 42.91
CA THR A 157 -5.10 -21.88 42.33
C THR A 157 -4.37 -22.17 41.03
N VAL A 158 -3.83 -23.39 40.92
CA VAL A 158 -3.23 -23.93 39.70
C VAL A 158 -3.94 -25.22 39.32
N ILE A 159 -4.39 -25.32 38.07
CA ILE A 159 -4.83 -26.57 37.45
C ILE A 159 -3.82 -26.94 36.37
N ASN A 160 -3.29 -28.15 36.42
CA ASN A 160 -2.30 -28.64 35.46
C ASN A 160 -2.41 -30.16 35.29
N ASN A 161 -1.40 -30.76 34.65
CA ASN A 161 -1.34 -32.20 34.39
C ASN A 161 -1.34 -33.08 35.66
N ASP A 162 -1.10 -32.54 36.85
CA ASP A 162 -1.10 -33.28 38.12
C ASP A 162 -2.41 -33.16 38.91
N GLY A 163 -3.26 -32.18 38.60
CA GLY A 163 -4.54 -31.93 39.25
C GLY A 163 -4.78 -30.45 39.56
N MET A 164 -5.44 -30.17 40.69
CA MET A 164 -5.74 -28.83 41.21
C MET A 164 -5.01 -28.61 42.54
N THR A 165 -4.31 -27.49 42.69
CA THR A 165 -3.62 -27.11 43.93
C THR A 165 -3.92 -25.66 44.27
N ILE A 166 -4.09 -25.36 45.56
CA ILE A 166 -4.16 -24.00 46.10
C ILE A 166 -2.90 -23.75 46.93
N ALA A 167 -2.10 -22.74 46.60
CA ALA A 167 -0.88 -22.42 47.36
C ALA A 167 -1.21 -22.11 48.84
N GLY A 168 -0.55 -22.81 49.76
CA GLY A 168 -0.83 -22.72 51.20
C GLY A 168 -2.20 -23.29 51.62
N GLY A 169 -2.91 -23.95 50.71
CA GLY A 169 -4.24 -24.50 50.92
C GLY A 169 -4.38 -25.93 50.41
N PRO A 170 -5.63 -26.42 50.30
CA PRO A 170 -5.91 -27.79 49.87
C PRO A 170 -5.45 -28.10 48.44
N SER A 171 -5.31 -29.40 48.14
CA SER A 171 -5.05 -29.90 46.79
C SER A 171 -5.82 -31.18 46.47
N VAL A 172 -6.06 -31.40 45.19
CA VAL A 172 -6.64 -32.62 44.60
C VAL A 172 -5.75 -33.01 43.44
N THR A 173 -4.93 -34.05 43.62
CA THR A 173 -3.92 -34.46 42.64
C THR A 173 -4.03 -35.95 42.31
N LYS A 174 -3.22 -36.42 41.35
CA LYS A 174 -3.05 -37.86 41.07
C LYS A 174 -2.64 -38.69 42.29
N SER A 175 -2.00 -38.05 43.30
CA SER A 175 -1.57 -38.71 44.53
C SER A 175 -2.66 -38.74 45.61
N GLY A 176 -3.82 -38.10 45.39
CA GLY A 176 -4.93 -38.04 46.33
C GLY A 176 -5.31 -36.61 46.71
N ILE A 177 -6.06 -36.49 47.81
CA ILE A 177 -6.58 -35.22 48.35
C ILE A 177 -5.80 -34.85 49.61
N ASP A 178 -5.28 -33.63 49.66
CA ASP A 178 -4.69 -33.04 50.87
C ASP A 178 -5.53 -31.84 51.32
N ALA A 179 -6.03 -31.88 52.56
CA ALA A 179 -6.79 -30.78 53.15
C ALA A 179 -5.89 -29.63 53.67
N ALA A 180 -4.56 -29.79 53.64
CA ALA A 180 -3.59 -28.84 54.15
C ALA A 180 -3.86 -28.41 55.60
N GLY A 181 -4.24 -29.38 56.45
CA GLY A 181 -4.58 -29.15 57.85
C GLY A 181 -5.92 -28.46 58.10
N ASN A 182 -6.73 -28.19 57.07
CA ASN A 182 -8.06 -27.62 57.22
C ASN A 182 -9.10 -28.69 57.61
N LYS A 183 -10.16 -28.25 58.28
CA LYS A 183 -11.33 -29.10 58.52
C LYS A 183 -12.06 -29.35 57.20
N ILE A 184 -12.38 -30.62 56.93
CA ILE A 184 -13.32 -31.00 55.86
C ILE A 184 -14.72 -31.00 56.47
N SER A 185 -15.58 -30.06 56.05
CA SER A 185 -16.95 -29.92 56.54
C SER A 185 -17.97 -30.43 55.52
N GLY A 186 -19.21 -30.67 55.95
CA GLY A 186 -20.29 -31.13 55.06
C GLY A 186 -20.20 -32.61 54.66
N VAL A 187 -19.42 -33.41 55.39
CA VAL A 187 -19.30 -34.86 55.15
C VAL A 187 -20.54 -35.58 55.71
N ALA A 188 -21.31 -36.23 54.84
CA ALA A 188 -22.44 -37.07 55.23
C ALA A 188 -21.96 -38.33 56.00
N ALA A 189 -22.88 -39.02 56.70
CA ALA A 189 -22.54 -40.24 57.41
C ALA A 189 -22.14 -41.35 56.40
N GLY A 190 -20.97 -41.96 56.59
CA GLY A 190 -20.51 -43.07 55.77
C GLY A 190 -21.36 -44.31 55.99
N THR A 191 -21.72 -45.00 54.90
CA THR A 191 -22.52 -46.23 54.93
C THR A 191 -21.74 -47.45 54.45
N ASP A 192 -20.76 -47.23 53.57
CA ASP A 192 -19.92 -48.27 52.98
C ASP A 192 -18.52 -48.30 53.60
N GLY A 193 -17.81 -49.43 53.45
CA GLY A 193 -16.52 -49.67 54.09
C GLY A 193 -15.36 -48.77 53.64
N THR A 194 -15.55 -47.97 52.59
CA THR A 194 -14.54 -47.02 52.06
C THR A 194 -14.98 -45.56 52.15
N ASP A 195 -16.10 -45.29 52.84
CA ASP A 195 -16.57 -43.93 53.03
C ASP A 195 -15.76 -43.21 54.11
N ALA A 196 -15.66 -41.88 53.98
CA ALA A 196 -15.19 -41.05 55.07
C ALA A 196 -16.23 -41.03 56.20
N VAL A 197 -15.78 -41.12 57.45
CA VAL A 197 -16.63 -40.94 58.64
C VAL A 197 -16.64 -39.48 59.07
N ASN A 198 -17.79 -38.97 59.48
CA ASN A 198 -17.90 -37.63 60.07
C ASN A 198 -17.83 -37.69 61.60
N LYS A 199 -17.97 -36.55 62.28
CA LYS A 199 -17.84 -36.46 63.75
C LYS A 199 -19.00 -37.09 64.52
N ASP A 200 -20.16 -37.27 63.89
CA ASP A 200 -21.38 -37.74 64.55
C ASP A 200 -21.52 -39.28 64.53
N GLN A 201 -20.57 -39.99 63.90
CA GLN A 201 -20.48 -41.45 63.84
C GLN A 201 -19.45 -41.99 64.85
#